data_AF-A0A952E253-F1
#
_entry.id   AF-A0A952E253-F1
#
_cell.length_a   1.000
_cell.length_b   1.000
_cell.length_c   1.000
_cell.angle_alpha   90.00
_cell.angle_beta   90.00
_cell.angle_gamma   90.00
#
_symmetry.space_group_name_H-M   'P 1'
#
loop_
_entity.id
_entity.type
_entity.pdbx_description
1 polymer ?
#
loop_
_entity_poly.entity_id
_entity_poly.type
_entity_poly.pdbx_seq_one_letter_code
_entity_poly.pdbx_strand_id
1 'polypeptide(L)'
;MYIGPFYFDTKEIFLILASVFLGLAMFFGWSLWWFDKRALLTLTVLILVTKGLLPSIHNEAFFILAIVAVFLTLYLPIFQVVLFYFISFLMFRLLKVI
;
A
#
# COMPACT_ATOMS: atom_id res chain seq x y z
N MET A 1 10.85 6.54 -13.13
CA MET A 1 11.44 5.59 -14.09
C MET A 1 10.42 5.29 -15.17
N TYR A 2 10.82 5.41 -16.43
CA TYR A 2 9.94 5.03 -17.54
C TYR A 2 10.02 3.52 -17.76
N ILE A 3 8.88 2.84 -17.72
CA ILE A 3 8.73 1.45 -18.16
C ILE A 3 7.76 1.49 -19.34
N GLY A 4 8.29 1.52 -20.56
CA GLY A 4 7.47 1.74 -21.77
C GLY A 4 6.79 3.12 -21.76
N PRO A 5 5.49 3.24 -22.09
CA PRO A 5 4.78 4.52 -22.11
C PRO A 5 4.38 5.04 -20.71
N PHE A 6 4.62 4.25 -19.65
CA PHE A 6 4.20 4.58 -18.29
C PHE A 6 5.37 5.14 -17.47
N TYR A 7 5.12 6.26 -16.80
CA TYR A 7 6.03 6.83 -15.82
C TYR A 7 5.68 6.29 -14.44
N PHE A 8 6.55 5.46 -13.86
CA PHE A 8 6.39 4.93 -12.51
C PHE A 8 7.44 5.52 -11.59
N ASP A 9 7.05 5.93 -10.39
CA ASP A 9 8.02 6.30 -9.34
C ASP A 9 8.66 5.02 -8.75
N THR A 10 9.88 5.11 -8.23
CA THR A 10 10.59 4.00 -7.58
C THR A 10 9.75 3.37 -6.46
N LYS A 11 8.96 4.20 -5.76
CA LYS A 11 8.08 3.77 -4.66
C LYS A 11 6.89 2.93 -5.16
N GLU A 12 6.37 3.25 -6.34
CA GLU A 12 5.28 2.49 -6.97
C GLU A 12 5.79 1.15 -7.47
N ILE A 13 6.96 1.15 -8.12
CA ILE A 13 7.64 -0.09 -8.54
C ILE A 13 7.88 -1.00 -7.33
N PHE A 14 8.31 -0.44 -6.20
CA PHE A 14 8.47 -1.18 -4.95
C PHE A 14 7.15 -1.82 -4.48
N LEU A 15 6.04 -1.07 -4.46
CA LEU A 15 4.74 -1.59 -4.06
C LEU A 15 4.22 -2.67 -5.01
N ILE A 16 4.43 -2.50 -6.32
CA ILE A 16 4.07 -3.50 -7.33
C ILE A 16 4.87 -4.78 -7.10
N LEU A 17 6.20 -4.68 -6.96
CA LEU A 17 7.05 -5.83 -6.66
C LEU A 17 6.65 -6.51 -5.36
N ALA A 18 6.37 -5.74 -4.30
CA ALA A 18 5.91 -6.28 -3.02
C ALA A 18 4.61 -7.07 -3.18
N SER A 19 3.65 -6.58 -3.97
CA SER A 19 2.40 -7.30 -4.24
C SER A 19 2.63 -8.62 -4.98
N VAL A 20 3.55 -8.63 -5.95
CA VAL A 20 3.92 -9.85 -6.71
C VAL A 20 4.61 -10.85 -5.79
N PHE A 21 5.58 -10.42 -4.98
CA PHE A 21 6.26 -11.31 -4.02
C PHE A 21 5.31 -11.86 -2.97
N LEU A 22 4.36 -11.06 -2.46
CA LEU A 22 3.33 -11.54 -1.54
C LEU A 22 2.41 -12.57 -2.20
N GLY A 23 1.99 -12.33 -3.45
CA GLY A 23 1.22 -13.29 -4.24
C GLY A 23 1.96 -14.61 -4.43
N LEU A 24 3.26 -14.56 -4.77
CA LEU A 24 4.11 -15.75 -4.88
C LEU A 24 4.27 -16.47 -3.53
N ALA A 25 4.52 -15.74 -2.45
CA ALA A 25 4.63 -16.30 -1.10
C ALA A 25 3.33 -17.00 -0.66
N MET A 26 2.16 -16.49 -1.10
CA MET A 26 0.89 -17.18 -0.90
C MET A 26 0.77 -18.44 -1.76
N PHE A 27 1.15 -18.38 -3.04
CA PHE A 27 1.11 -19.52 -3.96
C PHE A 27 2.01 -20.68 -3.49
N PHE A 28 3.23 -20.38 -3.05
CA PHE A 28 4.18 -21.37 -2.51
C PHE A 28 3.93 -21.74 -1.04
N GLY A 29 2.92 -21.14 -0.39
CA GLY A 29 2.55 -21.46 0.98
C GLY A 29 3.52 -20.94 2.06
N TRP A 30 4.51 -20.11 1.73
CA TRP A 30 5.52 -19.60 2.66
C TRP A 30 4.92 -18.88 3.86
N SER A 31 5.23 -19.32 5.08
CA SER A 31 4.75 -18.63 6.28
C SER A 31 5.41 -17.26 6.40
N LEU A 32 4.58 -16.22 6.52
CA LEU A 32 5.03 -14.90 6.95
C LEU A 32 4.97 -14.92 8.48
N TRP A 33 6.14 -14.86 9.13
CA TRP A 33 6.25 -15.12 10.57
C TRP A 33 5.48 -14.11 11.43
N TRP A 34 5.43 -12.85 11.00
CA TRP A 34 4.82 -11.77 11.78
C TRP A 34 3.51 -11.23 11.19
N PHE A 35 3.25 -11.49 9.91
CA PHE A 35 2.14 -10.84 9.21
C PHE A 35 1.17 -11.85 8.61
N ASP A 36 -0.11 -11.52 8.66
CA ASP A 36 -1.13 -12.24 7.92
C ASP A 36 -1.02 -11.92 6.42
N LYS A 37 -0.84 -12.97 5.61
CA LYS A 37 -0.64 -12.84 4.16
C LYS A 37 -1.84 -12.22 3.46
N ARG A 38 -3.06 -12.56 3.90
CA ARG A 38 -4.31 -12.05 3.31
C ARG A 38 -4.49 -10.57 3.65
N ALA A 39 -4.21 -10.19 4.90
CA ALA A 39 -4.27 -8.80 5.33
C ALA A 39 -3.28 -7.92 4.54
N LEU A 40 -2.01 -8.35 4.45
CA LEU A 40 -0.97 -7.65 3.70
C LEU A 40 -1.30 -7.49 2.22
N LEU A 41 -1.77 -8.57 1.58
CA LEU A 41 -2.12 -8.53 0.17
C LEU A 41 -3.30 -7.60 -0.09
N THR A 42 -4.33 -7.68 0.75
CA THR A 42 -5.51 -6.79 0.66
C THR A 42 -5.07 -5.33 0.76
N LEU A 43 -4.21 -5.02 1.73
CA LEU A 43 -3.74 -3.67 1.99
C LEU A 43 -2.86 -3.16 0.84
N THR A 44 -1.95 -4.00 0.33
CA THR A 44 -1.06 -3.63 -0.78
C THR A 44 -1.83 -3.38 -2.07
N VAL A 45 -2.83 -4.21 -2.38
CA VAL A 45 -3.72 -4.01 -3.53
C VAL A 45 -4.53 -2.72 -3.36
N LEU A 46 -5.10 -2.49 -2.17
CA LEU A 46 -5.84 -1.26 -1.87
C LEU A 46 -4.97 -0.02 -2.09
N ILE A 47 -3.73 -0.03 -1.59
CA ILE A 47 -2.75 1.04 -1.77
C ILE A 47 -2.47 1.27 -3.27
N LEU A 48 -2.19 0.21 -4.04
CA LEU A 48 -1.91 0.33 -5.47
C LEU A 48 -3.09 0.94 -6.24
N VAL A 49 -4.31 0.48 -5.95
CA VAL A 49 -5.52 1.02 -6.57
C VAL A 49 -5.70 2.50 -6.20
N THR A 50 -5.55 2.84 -4.93
CA THR A 50 -5.73 4.24 -4.46
C THR A 50 -4.67 5.16 -5.07
N LYS A 51 -3.43 4.69 -5.23
CA LYS A 51 -2.36 5.46 -5.87
C LYS A 51 -2.60 5.65 -7.37
N GLY A 52 -2.99 4.58 -8.07
CA GLY A 52 -3.28 4.62 -9.50
C GLY A 52 -4.47 5.53 -9.84
N LEU A 53 -5.46 5.60 -8.95
CA LEU A 53 -6.61 6.51 -9.10
C LEU A 53 -6.25 7.98 -8.83
N LEU A 54 -5.22 8.24 -8.03
CA LEU A 54 -4.87 9.58 -7.54
C LEU A 54 -3.37 9.87 -7.74
N PRO A 55 -2.95 10.17 -8.98
CA PRO A 55 -1.55 10.42 -9.30
C PRO A 55 -1.01 11.71 -8.66
N SER A 56 -1.87 12.65 -8.24
CA SER A 56 -1.48 13.96 -7.68
C SER A 56 -0.92 13.91 -6.26
N ILE A 57 -1.02 12.77 -5.56
CA ILE A 57 -0.54 12.65 -4.17
C ILE A 57 0.99 12.69 -4.13
N HIS A 58 1.54 13.54 -3.26
CA HIS A 58 2.97 13.52 -2.92
C HIS A 58 3.42 12.10 -2.55
N ASN A 59 4.37 11.57 -3.31
CA ASN A 59 4.80 10.17 -3.21
C ASN A 59 5.39 9.82 -1.83
N GLU A 60 5.91 10.80 -1.10
CA GLU A 60 6.51 10.61 0.23
C GLU A 60 5.45 10.34 1.31
N ALA A 61 4.45 11.22 1.44
CA ALA A 61 3.37 11.06 2.43
C ALA A 61 2.59 9.75 2.20
N PHE A 62 2.36 9.41 0.93
CA PHE A 62 1.72 8.16 0.55
C PHE A 62 2.52 6.93 0.97
N PHE A 63 3.84 6.95 0.74
CA PHE A 63 4.71 5.85 1.10
C PHE A 63 4.84 5.68 2.61
N ILE A 64 4.90 6.78 3.36
CA ILE A 64 4.86 6.74 4.83
C ILE A 64 3.55 6.14 5.31
N LEU A 65 2.41 6.57 4.75
CA LEU A 65 1.10 6.01 5.09
C LEU A 65 1.04 4.51 4.80
N ALA A 66 1.60 4.06 3.67
CA ALA A 66 1.68 2.65 3.32
C ALA A 66 2.47 1.84 4.35
N ILE A 67 3.66 2.31 4.73
CA ILE A 67 4.50 1.65 5.74
C ILE A 67 3.78 1.60 7.09
N VAL A 68 3.22 2.73 7.52
CA VAL A 68 2.47 2.82 8.79
C VAL A 68 1.29 1.86 8.78
N ALA A 69 0.52 1.81 7.68
CA ALA A 69 -0.62 0.90 7.55
C ALA A 69 -0.18 -0.57 7.60
N VAL A 70 0.94 -0.94 6.99
CA VAL A 70 1.52 -2.29 7.11
C VAL A 70 1.83 -2.62 8.58
N PHE A 71 2.51 -1.74 9.31
CA PHE A 71 2.78 -1.98 10.73
C PHE A 71 1.52 -2.02 11.59
N LEU A 72 0.50 -1.22 11.26
CA LEU A 72 -0.79 -1.26 11.96
C LEU A 72 -1.47 -2.64 11.86
N THR A 73 -1.23 -3.42 10.80
CA THR A 73 -1.79 -4.79 10.68
C THR A 73 -1.29 -5.75 11.75
N LEU A 74 -0.17 -5.46 12.42
CA LEU A 74 0.32 -6.24 13.55
C LEU A 74 -0.51 -6.04 14.83
N TYR A 75 -1.16 -4.88 14.95
CA TYR A 75 -1.83 -4.47 16.19
C TYR A 75 -3.35 -4.40 16.05
N LEU A 76 -3.86 -4.13 14.84
CA LEU A 76 -5.26 -3.87 14.59
C LEU A 76 -5.86 -4.84 13.56
N PRO A 77 -7.15 -5.17 13.68
CA PRO A 77 -7.87 -5.91 12.65
C PRO A 77 -7.92 -5.15 11.32
N ILE A 78 -7.92 -5.88 10.20
CA ILE A 78 -7.83 -5.33 8.85
C ILE A 78 -8.86 -4.21 8.57
N PHE A 79 -10.09 -4.34 9.09
CA PHE A 79 -11.12 -3.33 8.91
C PHE A 79 -10.71 -1.97 9.50
N GLN A 80 -10.12 -1.96 10.70
CA GLN A 80 -9.63 -0.73 11.34
C GLN A 80 -8.44 -0.13 10.58
N VAL A 81 -7.56 -0.97 10.03
CA VAL A 81 -6.42 -0.50 9.23
C VAL A 81 -6.89 0.12 7.92
N VAL A 82 -7.87 -0.49 7.25
CA VAL A 82 -8.49 0.06 6.04
C VAL A 82 -9.21 1.38 6.35
N LEU A 83 -9.93 1.46 7.48
CA LEU A 83 -10.62 2.67 7.90
C LEU A 83 -9.63 3.79 8.23
N PHE A 84 -8.55 3.48 8.96
CA PHE A 84 -7.43 4.40 9.18
C PHE A 84 -6.85 4.91 7.86
N TYR A 85 -6.58 4.01 6.90
CA TYR A 85 -6.06 4.37 5.59
C TYR A 85 -6.96 5.37 4.85
N PHE A 86 -8.28 5.12 4.81
CA PHE A 86 -9.23 6.04 4.18
C PHE A 86 -9.36 7.37 4.92
N ILE A 87 -9.34 7.39 6.26
CA ILE A 87 -9.38 8.64 7.05
C ILE A 87 -8.12 9.46 6.80
N SER A 88 -6.93 8.85 6.90
CA SER A 88 -5.67 9.54 6.63
C SER A 88 -5.63 10.10 5.22
N PHE A 89 -6.15 9.35 4.25
CA PHE A 89 -6.29 9.81 2.88
C PHE A 89 -7.23 11.03 2.76
N LEU A 90 -8.41 10.98 3.40
CA LEU A 90 -9.34 12.11 3.45
C LEU A 90 -8.69 13.35 4.08
N MET A 91 -7.93 13.15 5.16
CA MET A 91 -7.18 14.22 5.84
C MET A 91 -6.12 14.85 4.94
N PHE A 92 -5.34 14.04 4.21
CA PHE A 92 -4.36 14.58 3.26
C PHE A 92 -5.00 15.45 2.19
N ARG A 93 -6.19 15.07 1.71
CA ARG A 93 -6.96 15.86 0.75
C ARG A 93 -7.49 17.16 1.37
N LEU A 94 -8.05 17.10 2.59
CA LEU A 94 -8.57 18.26 3.30
C LEU A 94 -7.47 19.28 3.62
N LEU A 95 -6.30 18.81 4.02
CA LEU A 95 -5.16 19.64 4.40
C LEU A 95 -4.37 20.16 3.20
N LYS A 96 -4.80 19.89 1.96
CA LYS A 96 -4.09 20.26 0.72
C LYS A 96 -2.62 19.84 0.72
N VAL A 97 -2.33 18.69 1.35
CA VAL A 97 -1.03 18.01 1.21
C VAL A 97 -0.97 17.31 -0.16
N ILE A 98 -2.10 17.25 -0.87
CA ILE A 98 -2.31 16.67 -2.20
C ILE A 98 -2.81 17.77 -3.13
#